data_AF-A0A660R9L0-F1
#
_entry.id   AF-A0A660R9L0-F1
#
_cell.length_a   1.000
_cell.length_b   1.000
_cell.length_c   1.000
_cell.angle_alpha   90.00
_cell.angle_beta   90.00
_cell.angle_gamma   90.00
#
_symmetry.space_group_name_H-M   'P 1'
#
loop_
_entity.id
_entity.type
_entity.pdbx_description
1 polymer ?
#
loop_
_entity_poly.entity_id
_entity_poly.type
_entity_poly.pdbx_seq_one_letter_code
_entity_poly.pdbx_strand_id
1 'polypeptide(L)'
;MSSKEYEGDEVILAVDHGKNVGVAMHDGKIVKPVGVFDEEGLFSLLRNMDFDAVVVGIPYNLKGMFSKKTFEVVNFALKIKDEFTDKKVFLYDERFTTVYGKKISGMDERKYRRFKDVISAVEILSDFLKSQHLACEVNDDKFIQLDERIIDKMKNKRTVVEEILLDPRDERLRSLNIVFLTNDPHHFYLLVEKGYTAYFRKSVDELGLDYDLVLKYKDGKITLCP
;
A
#
# COMPACT_ATOMS: atom_id res chain seq x y z
N MET A 1 -5.36 13.30 -11.26
CA MET A 1 -4.02 13.54 -11.85
C MET A 1 -3.66 12.33 -12.68
N SER A 2 -3.19 12.56 -13.90
CA SER A 2 -2.82 11.50 -14.84
C SER A 2 -1.72 10.63 -14.24
N SER A 3 -2.04 9.37 -13.91
CA SER A 3 -1.04 8.33 -13.67
C SER A 3 -0.27 8.17 -14.98
N LYS A 4 0.95 8.75 -15.05
CA LYS A 4 1.87 8.40 -16.13
C LYS A 4 2.15 6.90 -15.98
N GLU A 5 1.73 6.11 -16.97
CA GLU A 5 2.17 4.73 -17.11
C GLU A 5 3.70 4.72 -17.23
N TYR A 6 4.36 3.80 -16.54
CA TYR A 6 5.84 3.70 -16.53
C TYR A 6 6.35 3.47 -17.95
N GLU A 7 7.33 4.27 -18.37
CA GLU A 7 7.94 4.17 -19.69
C GLU A 7 9.06 3.11 -19.64
N GLY A 8 9.29 2.45 -20.78
CA GLY A 8 10.03 1.18 -20.86
C GLY A 8 11.46 1.19 -20.32
N ASP A 9 12.09 2.33 -20.03
CA ASP A 9 13.50 2.42 -19.64
C ASP A 9 13.74 2.55 -18.11
N GLU A 10 12.68 2.58 -17.28
CA GLU A 10 12.81 2.73 -15.82
C GLU A 10 13.35 1.47 -15.12
N VAL A 11 14.27 1.68 -14.16
CA VAL A 11 14.84 0.66 -13.28
C VAL A 11 13.93 0.49 -12.07
N ILE A 12 13.21 -0.63 -12.02
CA ILE A 12 12.21 -0.90 -10.98
C ILE A 12 12.59 -2.16 -10.22
N LEU A 13 12.63 -2.08 -8.90
CA LEU A 13 12.79 -3.25 -8.04
C LEU A 13 11.44 -3.71 -7.52
N ALA A 14 11.29 -5.02 -7.33
CA ALA A 14 10.22 -5.58 -6.51
C ALA A 14 10.80 -6.33 -5.31
N VAL A 15 10.07 -6.24 -4.21
CA VAL A 15 10.44 -6.81 -2.93
C VAL A 15 9.28 -7.66 -2.39
N ASP A 16 9.59 -8.91 -2.06
CA ASP A 16 8.74 -9.79 -1.25
C ASP A 16 9.29 -9.81 0.19
N HIS A 17 8.58 -9.16 1.11
CA HIS A 17 9.01 -9.01 2.50
C HIS A 17 8.49 -10.15 3.38
N GLY A 18 9.31 -11.18 3.55
CA GLY A 18 9.06 -12.33 4.42
C GLY A 18 9.89 -12.31 5.70
N LYS A 19 10.41 -13.49 6.09
CA LYS A 19 11.52 -13.59 7.07
C LYS A 19 12.83 -13.13 6.44
N ASN A 20 13.01 -13.46 5.17
CA ASN A 20 13.99 -12.87 4.29
C ASN A 20 13.26 -12.04 3.24
N VAL A 21 14.03 -11.23 2.53
CA VAL A 21 13.55 -10.27 1.56
C VAL A 21 13.96 -10.74 0.17
N GLY A 22 13.00 -11.26 -0.59
CA GLY A 22 13.22 -11.63 -1.99
C GLY A 22 13.22 -10.39 -2.88
N VAL A 23 14.17 -10.30 -3.82
CA VAL A 23 14.33 -9.12 -4.68
C VAL A 23 14.41 -9.51 -6.15
N ALA A 24 13.66 -8.79 -6.97
CA ALA A 24 13.72 -8.83 -8.43
C ALA A 24 13.90 -7.41 -8.99
N MET A 25 14.40 -7.30 -10.20
CA MET A 25 14.67 -6.02 -10.85
C MET A 25 14.26 -6.05 -12.31
N HIS A 26 13.66 -4.97 -12.78
CA HIS A 26 13.43 -4.64 -14.17
C HIS A 26 14.48 -3.60 -14.55
N ASP A 27 15.28 -3.86 -15.58
CA ASP A 27 16.37 -2.98 -16.03
C ASP A 27 16.04 -2.19 -17.29
N GLY A 28 14.76 -1.87 -17.48
CA GLY A 28 14.25 -1.24 -18.69
C GLY A 28 14.00 -2.21 -19.85
N LYS A 29 14.25 -3.52 -19.66
CA LYS A 29 14.05 -4.52 -20.72
C LYS A 29 13.42 -5.79 -20.22
N ILE A 30 14.02 -6.37 -19.18
CA ILE A 30 13.62 -7.67 -18.66
C ILE A 30 13.53 -7.66 -17.15
N VAL A 31 12.63 -8.48 -16.61
CA VAL A 31 12.61 -8.80 -15.19
C VAL A 31 13.63 -9.90 -14.92
N LYS A 32 14.50 -9.69 -13.94
CA LYS A 32 15.50 -10.66 -13.49
C LYS A 32 15.51 -10.82 -11.96
N PRO A 33 15.77 -12.03 -11.46
CA PRO A 33 16.01 -12.24 -10.04
C PRO A 33 17.30 -11.53 -9.61
N VAL A 34 17.28 -10.88 -8.45
CA VAL A 34 18.48 -10.27 -7.84
C VAL A 34 19.02 -11.17 -6.74
N GLY A 35 18.16 -11.58 -5.79
CA GLY A 35 18.60 -12.41 -4.67
C GLY A 35 17.67 -12.35 -3.48
N VAL A 36 18.16 -12.92 -2.37
CA VAL A 36 17.49 -12.91 -1.06
C VAL A 36 18.40 -12.18 -0.07
N PHE A 37 17.85 -11.24 0.66
CA PHE A 37 18.55 -10.39 1.62
C PHE A 37 17.84 -10.41 2.98
N ASP A 38 18.48 -9.90 4.02
CA ASP A 38 17.76 -9.35 5.17
C ASP A 38 17.40 -7.88 4.89
N GLU A 39 16.74 -7.21 5.84
CA GLU A 39 16.37 -5.80 5.66
C GLU A 39 17.61 -4.92 5.49
N GLU A 40 18.63 -5.06 6.34
CA GLU A 40 19.86 -4.25 6.28
C GLU A 40 20.61 -4.43 4.95
N GLY A 41 20.69 -5.68 4.46
CA GLY A 41 21.27 -6.01 3.17
C GLY A 41 20.49 -5.41 2.00
N LEU A 42 19.15 -5.36 2.07
CA LEU A 42 18.36 -4.65 1.06
C LEU A 42 18.65 -3.16 1.08
N PHE A 43 18.60 -2.49 2.24
CA PHE A 43 18.87 -1.06 2.31
C PHE A 43 20.28 -0.73 1.79
N SER A 44 21.26 -1.58 2.11
CA SER A 44 22.61 -1.48 1.55
C SER A 44 22.63 -1.65 0.03
N LEU A 45 21.86 -2.59 -0.53
CA LEU A 45 21.71 -2.74 -1.98
C LEU A 45 21.13 -1.47 -2.62
N LEU A 46 20.04 -0.94 -2.06
CA LEU A 46 19.33 0.24 -2.58
C LEU A 46 20.23 1.49 -2.55
N ARG A 47 21.02 1.71 -1.50
CA ARG A 47 21.97 2.84 -1.43
C ARG A 47 23.05 2.82 -2.52
N ASN A 48 23.41 1.62 -3.00
CA ASN A 48 24.50 1.42 -3.96
C ASN A 48 24.00 1.26 -5.40
N MET A 49 22.69 1.40 -5.63
CA MET A 49 22.04 1.23 -6.93
C MET A 49 21.28 2.49 -7.29
N ASP A 50 21.31 2.87 -8.57
CA ASP A 50 20.36 3.84 -9.09
C ASP A 50 19.10 3.13 -9.57
N PHE A 51 17.96 3.56 -9.07
CA PHE A 51 16.65 2.97 -9.35
C PHE A 51 15.57 4.06 -9.36
N ASP A 52 14.45 3.82 -10.01
CA ASP A 52 13.35 4.79 -10.12
C ASP A 52 12.22 4.49 -9.13
N ALA A 53 11.95 3.19 -8.93
CA ALA A 53 10.86 2.77 -8.06
C ALA A 53 11.13 1.43 -7.35
N VAL A 54 10.50 1.26 -6.19
CA VAL A 54 10.38 -0.01 -5.47
C VAL A 54 8.92 -0.41 -5.36
N VAL A 55 8.61 -1.66 -5.69
CA VAL A 55 7.31 -2.28 -5.53
C VAL A 55 7.38 -3.29 -4.39
N VAL A 56 6.59 -3.09 -3.34
CA VAL A 56 6.54 -3.97 -2.18
C VAL A 56 5.27 -4.81 -2.24
N GLY A 57 5.42 -6.12 -2.30
CA GLY A 57 4.30 -7.06 -2.23
C GLY A 57 3.66 -7.06 -0.84
N ILE A 58 2.35 -6.88 -0.78
CA ILE A 58 1.56 -6.90 0.44
C ILE A 58 0.82 -8.25 0.57
N PRO A 59 1.07 -9.00 1.65
CA PRO A 59 0.35 -10.23 1.94
C PRO A 59 -0.97 -9.89 2.66
N TYR A 60 -2.02 -9.60 1.91
CA TYR A 60 -3.37 -9.56 2.47
C TYR A 60 -3.87 -10.98 2.77
N ASN A 61 -4.79 -11.11 3.74
CA ASN A 61 -5.46 -12.40 3.95
C ASN A 61 -6.43 -12.73 2.79
N LEU A 62 -7.03 -13.92 2.78
CA LEU A 62 -7.95 -14.36 1.72
C LEU A 62 -9.15 -13.44 1.51
N LYS A 63 -9.56 -12.69 2.54
CA LYS A 63 -10.63 -11.68 2.46
C LYS A 63 -10.13 -10.31 1.98
N GLY A 64 -8.85 -10.18 1.66
CA GLY A 64 -8.22 -8.93 1.23
C GLY A 64 -7.98 -7.95 2.37
N MET A 65 -7.99 -8.40 3.63
CA MET A 65 -7.85 -7.55 4.81
C MET A 65 -6.42 -7.52 5.35
N PHE A 66 -6.11 -6.48 6.12
CA PHE A 66 -4.86 -6.37 6.88
C PHE A 66 -4.73 -7.48 7.91
N SER A 67 -3.52 -8.01 8.01
CA SER A 67 -3.03 -8.85 9.09
C SER A 67 -1.86 -8.15 9.80
N LYS A 68 -1.37 -8.71 10.91
CA LYS A 68 -0.14 -8.22 11.55
C LYS A 68 1.03 -8.12 10.56
N LYS A 69 1.20 -9.12 9.69
CA LYS A 69 2.25 -9.12 8.68
C LYS A 69 2.04 -8.02 7.64
N THR A 70 0.80 -7.74 7.25
CA THR A 70 0.46 -6.63 6.35
C THR A 70 0.91 -5.29 6.94
N PHE A 71 0.68 -5.06 8.24
CA PHE A 71 1.17 -3.86 8.94
C PHE A 71 2.70 -3.76 8.93
N GLU A 72 3.40 -4.86 9.22
CA GLU A 72 4.87 -4.91 9.20
C GLU A 72 5.41 -4.54 7.81
N VAL A 73 4.79 -5.06 6.74
CA VAL A 73 5.20 -4.81 5.36
C VAL A 73 4.93 -3.38 4.91
N VAL A 74 3.78 -2.80 5.27
CA VAL A 74 3.48 -1.39 4.95
C VAL A 74 4.44 -0.46 5.68
N ASN A 75 4.75 -0.73 6.95
CA ASN A 75 5.77 0.02 7.70
C ASN A 75 7.15 -0.08 7.03
N PHE A 76 7.52 -1.27 6.56
CA PHE A 76 8.77 -1.47 5.83
C PHE A 76 8.82 -0.65 4.53
N ALA A 77 7.72 -0.58 3.77
CA ALA A 77 7.64 0.29 2.58
C ALA A 77 7.77 1.78 2.95
N LEU A 78 7.20 2.21 4.07
CA LEU A 78 7.35 3.58 4.58
C LEU A 78 8.81 3.90 4.90
N LYS A 79 9.55 2.98 5.56
CA LYS A 79 10.99 3.17 5.80
C LYS A 79 11.78 3.36 4.50
N ILE A 80 11.43 2.61 3.44
CA ILE A 80 12.05 2.80 2.11
C ILE A 80 11.71 4.20 1.59
N LYS A 81 10.45 4.63 1.68
CA LYS A 81 10.05 5.96 1.22
C LYS A 81 10.73 7.10 1.99
N ASP A 82 10.90 6.94 3.31
CA ASP A 82 11.55 7.91 4.17
C ASP A 82 13.06 8.05 3.87
N GLU A 83 13.73 6.94 3.57
CA GLU A 83 15.16 6.95 3.21
C GLU A 83 15.41 7.44 1.78
N PHE A 84 14.52 7.09 0.83
CA PHE A 84 14.65 7.39 -0.59
C PHE A 84 13.52 8.31 -1.07
N THR A 85 13.48 9.53 -0.53
CA THR A 85 12.36 10.48 -0.70
C THR A 85 12.08 10.87 -2.16
N ASP A 86 13.09 10.87 -3.02
CA ASP A 86 13.01 11.17 -4.46
C ASP A 86 12.52 9.98 -5.29
N LYS A 87 12.56 8.77 -4.73
CA LYS A 87 12.14 7.55 -5.41
C LYS A 87 10.67 7.24 -5.13
N LYS A 88 10.04 6.52 -6.05
CA LYS A 88 8.65 6.10 -5.89
C LYS A 88 8.58 4.76 -5.16
N VAL A 89 7.60 4.60 -4.29
CA VAL A 89 7.38 3.33 -3.57
C VAL A 89 5.92 2.92 -3.74
N PHE A 90 5.71 1.68 -4.16
CA PHE A 90 4.39 1.11 -4.41
C PHE A 90 4.09 -0.05 -3.49
N LEU A 91 2.83 -0.15 -3.14
CA LEU A 91 2.22 -1.25 -2.41
C LEU A 91 1.39 -2.07 -3.39
N TYR A 92 1.71 -3.35 -3.56
CA TYR A 92 1.07 -4.22 -4.55
C TYR A 92 0.43 -5.46 -3.89
N ASP A 93 -0.81 -5.76 -4.23
CA ASP A 93 -1.55 -6.90 -3.65
C ASP A 93 -1.01 -8.24 -4.16
N GLU A 94 -0.38 -9.03 -3.27
CA GLU A 94 0.32 -10.28 -3.65
C GLU A 94 -0.62 -11.50 -3.74
N ARG A 95 -1.90 -11.41 -3.37
CA ARG A 95 -2.76 -12.59 -3.08
C ARG A 95 -2.84 -13.66 -4.17
N PHE A 96 -2.52 -13.34 -5.42
CA PHE A 96 -2.56 -14.28 -6.53
C PHE A 96 -1.19 -14.86 -6.92
N THR A 97 -0.06 -14.33 -6.45
CA THR A 97 1.29 -14.74 -6.90
C THR A 97 1.61 -16.19 -6.50
N THR A 98 1.34 -16.55 -5.24
CA THR A 98 1.66 -17.88 -4.67
C THR A 98 1.00 -19.07 -5.37
N VAL A 99 -0.17 -18.90 -6.02
CA VAL A 99 -0.87 -19.98 -6.72
C VAL A 99 -0.22 -20.27 -8.09
N TYR A 100 0.32 -19.24 -8.75
CA TYR A 100 0.95 -19.37 -10.06
C TYR A 100 2.39 -19.89 -9.94
N GLY A 101 3.19 -19.41 -8.97
CA GLY A 101 4.60 -19.81 -8.83
C GLY A 101 4.82 -21.30 -8.60
N LYS A 102 3.95 -21.96 -7.82
CA LYS A 102 4.03 -23.42 -7.60
C LYS A 102 3.65 -24.22 -8.85
N LYS A 103 2.70 -23.75 -9.66
CA LYS A 103 2.26 -24.44 -10.89
C LYS A 103 3.24 -24.25 -12.05
N ILE A 104 3.82 -23.06 -12.18
CA ILE A 104 4.66 -22.69 -13.32
C ILE A 104 6.10 -23.20 -13.15
N SER A 105 6.61 -23.25 -11.93
CA SER A 105 8.03 -23.58 -11.72
C SER A 105 8.42 -25.00 -12.12
N GLY A 106 7.48 -25.97 -12.08
CA GLY A 106 7.76 -27.39 -12.32
C GLY A 106 8.86 -27.96 -11.40
N MET A 107 9.22 -27.22 -10.35
CA MET A 107 10.32 -27.54 -9.44
C MET A 107 9.84 -28.53 -8.39
N ASP A 108 10.76 -29.39 -7.93
CA ASP A 108 10.51 -30.15 -6.71
C ASP A 108 10.33 -29.19 -5.51
N GLU A 109 9.62 -29.66 -4.48
CA GLU A 109 9.26 -28.82 -3.34
C GLU A 109 10.46 -28.28 -2.56
N ARG A 110 11.61 -28.98 -2.53
CA ARG A 110 12.80 -28.51 -1.83
C ARG A 110 13.42 -27.34 -2.57
N LYS A 111 13.54 -27.47 -3.90
CA LYS A 111 14.08 -26.41 -4.75
C LYS A 111 13.17 -25.19 -4.74
N TYR A 112 11.85 -25.38 -4.84
CA TYR A 112 10.89 -24.29 -4.74
C TYR A 112 11.03 -23.52 -3.41
N ARG A 113 11.04 -24.24 -2.27
CA ARG A 113 11.20 -23.60 -0.94
C ARG A 113 12.47 -22.74 -0.81
N ARG A 114 13.54 -23.08 -1.54
CA ARG A 114 14.80 -22.33 -1.52
C ARG A 114 14.72 -21.02 -2.31
N PHE A 115 13.93 -20.98 -3.37
CA PHE A 115 13.84 -19.83 -4.29
C PHE A 115 12.52 -19.08 -4.20
N LYS A 116 11.57 -19.53 -3.37
CA LYS A 116 10.21 -19.00 -3.30
C LYS A 116 10.17 -17.47 -3.11
N ASP A 117 11.06 -16.91 -2.29
CA ASP A 117 11.03 -15.47 -1.97
C ASP A 117 11.41 -14.66 -3.23
N VAL A 118 12.43 -15.11 -3.98
CA VAL A 118 12.84 -14.47 -5.24
C VAL A 118 11.81 -14.68 -6.35
N ILE A 119 11.23 -15.89 -6.43
CA ILE A 119 10.17 -16.18 -7.40
C ILE A 119 8.97 -15.26 -7.16
N SER A 120 8.57 -15.08 -5.90
CA SER A 120 7.47 -14.18 -5.53
C SER A 120 7.78 -12.74 -5.91
N ALA A 121 9.01 -12.26 -5.66
CA ALA A 121 9.44 -10.93 -6.09
C ALA A 121 9.39 -10.75 -7.62
N VAL A 122 9.80 -11.76 -8.40
CA VAL A 122 9.72 -11.74 -9.87
C VAL A 122 8.26 -11.67 -10.33
N GLU A 123 7.36 -12.41 -9.68
CA GLU A 123 5.92 -12.40 -9.99
C GLU A 123 5.28 -11.05 -9.65
N ILE A 124 5.56 -10.51 -8.46
CA ILE A 124 5.13 -9.16 -8.05
C ILE A 124 5.54 -8.14 -9.11
N LEU A 125 6.81 -8.14 -9.53
CA LEU A 125 7.31 -7.18 -10.51
C LEU A 125 6.63 -7.36 -11.87
N SER A 126 6.51 -8.61 -12.32
CA SER A 126 5.94 -8.92 -13.63
C SER A 126 4.46 -8.53 -13.71
N ASP A 127 3.72 -8.71 -12.62
CA ASP A 127 2.30 -8.35 -12.56
C ASP A 127 2.11 -6.85 -12.38
N PHE A 128 2.94 -6.19 -11.56
CA PHE A 128 2.96 -4.73 -11.43
C PHE A 128 3.19 -4.06 -12.78
N LEU A 129 4.20 -4.50 -13.55
CA LEU A 129 4.51 -3.92 -14.86
C LEU A 129 3.33 -4.01 -15.85
N LYS A 130 2.48 -5.05 -15.72
CA LYS A 130 1.27 -5.21 -16.54
C LYS A 130 0.06 -4.43 -16.01
N SER A 131 -0.01 -4.23 -14.69
CA SER A 131 -1.21 -3.75 -14.00
C SER A 131 -0.90 -2.64 -12.99
N GLN A 132 -0.12 -1.65 -13.42
CA GLN A 132 0.41 -0.58 -12.55
C GLN A 132 -0.70 0.19 -11.81
N HIS A 133 -1.85 0.37 -12.44
CA HIS A 133 -3.02 1.05 -11.88
C HIS A 133 -3.63 0.35 -10.64
N LEU A 134 -3.26 -0.91 -10.37
CA LEU A 134 -3.70 -1.65 -9.19
C LEU A 134 -2.81 -1.41 -7.97
N ALA A 135 -1.67 -0.76 -8.15
CA ALA A 135 -0.75 -0.45 -7.07
C ALA A 135 -1.15 0.84 -6.33
N CYS A 136 -0.89 0.88 -5.03
CA CYS A 136 -1.03 2.09 -4.23
C CYS A 136 0.35 2.73 -4.04
N GLU A 137 0.50 4.00 -4.42
CA GLU A 137 1.73 4.74 -4.14
C GLU A 137 1.78 5.16 -2.65
N VAL A 138 2.94 4.95 -2.03
CA VAL A 138 3.30 5.51 -0.74
C VAL A 138 3.72 6.96 -0.94
N ASN A 139 2.72 7.83 -0.96
CA ASN A 139 2.88 9.26 -1.11
C ASN A 139 1.92 9.99 -0.17
N ASP A 140 2.42 10.98 0.56
CA ASP A 140 1.65 11.81 1.49
C ASP A 140 0.89 12.94 0.79
N ASP A 141 1.31 13.34 -0.41
CA ASP A 141 0.69 14.45 -1.18
C ASP A 141 -0.76 14.16 -1.57
N LYS A 142 -1.18 12.89 -1.49
CA LYS A 142 -2.57 12.48 -1.69
C LYS A 142 -3.48 12.80 -0.51
N PHE A 143 -2.90 13.15 0.65
CA PHE A 143 -3.67 13.46 1.84
C PHE A 143 -4.24 14.87 1.81
N ILE A 144 -5.44 15.01 2.35
CA ILE A 144 -6.24 16.23 2.28
C ILE A 144 -6.50 16.75 3.69
N GLN A 145 -6.34 18.06 3.87
CA GLN A 145 -6.82 18.77 5.05
C GLN A 145 -8.23 19.30 4.79
N LEU A 146 -9.09 19.20 5.81
CA LEU A 146 -10.44 19.77 5.72
C LEU A 146 -10.43 21.27 5.96
N ASP A 147 -11.36 21.93 5.28
CA ASP A 147 -11.76 23.30 5.58
C ASP A 147 -12.38 23.37 6.98
N GLU A 148 -12.08 24.43 7.72
CA GLU A 148 -12.54 24.62 9.11
C GLU A 148 -14.07 24.57 9.24
N ARG A 149 -14.81 25.03 8.22
CA ARG A 149 -16.27 25.02 8.22
C ARG A 149 -16.85 23.61 8.15
N ILE A 150 -16.12 22.66 7.55
CA ILE A 150 -16.50 21.25 7.51
C ILE A 150 -16.23 20.63 8.88
N ILE A 151 -15.05 20.89 9.44
CA ILE A 151 -14.66 20.45 10.80
C ILE A 151 -15.69 20.91 11.84
N ASP A 152 -16.11 22.18 11.79
CA ASP A 152 -17.12 22.73 12.69
C ASP A 152 -18.45 21.98 12.62
N LYS A 153 -18.89 21.58 11.43
CA LYS A 153 -20.13 20.81 11.23
C LYS A 153 -20.03 19.38 11.76
N MET A 154 -18.83 18.81 11.82
CA MET A 154 -18.57 17.47 12.36
C MET A 154 -18.51 17.45 13.90
N LYS A 155 -18.38 18.60 14.57
CA LYS A 155 -18.30 18.66 16.03
C LYS A 155 -19.54 18.05 16.68
N ASN A 156 -19.31 17.20 17.69
CA ASN A 156 -20.35 16.46 18.42
C ASN A 156 -21.19 15.49 17.55
N LYS A 157 -20.75 15.20 16.32
CA LYS A 157 -21.41 14.27 15.40
C LYS A 157 -20.52 13.07 15.15
N ARG A 158 -21.09 11.87 15.21
CA ARG A 158 -20.41 10.66 14.75
C ARG A 158 -20.35 10.70 13.23
N THR A 159 -19.17 10.91 12.68
CA THR A 159 -18.97 11.09 11.23
C THR A 159 -18.24 9.88 10.65
N VAL A 160 -18.79 9.28 9.60
CA VAL A 160 -18.07 8.30 8.78
C VAL A 160 -17.37 9.04 7.65
N VAL A 161 -16.10 8.74 7.42
CA VAL A 161 -15.32 9.26 6.27
C VAL A 161 -15.13 8.12 5.29
N GLU A 162 -15.75 8.22 4.10
CA GLU A 162 -15.70 7.19 3.06
C GLU A 162 -14.75 7.58 1.93
N GLU A 163 -13.66 6.80 1.78
CA GLU A 163 -12.71 6.90 0.64
C GLU A 163 -12.12 8.31 0.41
N ILE A 164 -12.16 9.15 1.44
CA ILE A 164 -11.42 10.41 1.49
C ILE A 164 -10.15 10.18 2.31
N LEU A 165 -9.02 10.48 1.69
CA LEU A 165 -7.70 10.35 2.30
C LEU A 165 -7.39 11.60 3.13
N LEU A 166 -8.06 11.77 4.27
CA LEU A 166 -7.74 12.88 5.18
C LEU A 166 -6.36 12.66 5.79
N ASP A 167 -5.58 13.71 5.99
CA ASP A 167 -4.28 13.58 6.64
C ASP A 167 -4.45 13.12 8.10
N PRO A 168 -4.03 11.90 8.48
CA PRO A 168 -4.16 11.40 9.85
C PRO A 168 -3.31 12.18 10.87
N ARG A 169 -2.45 13.09 10.43
CA ARG A 169 -1.61 13.95 11.26
C ARG A 169 -2.27 15.30 11.57
N ASP A 170 -3.42 15.60 10.97
CA ASP A 170 -4.18 16.81 11.28
C ASP A 170 -4.78 16.72 12.70
N GLU A 171 -4.16 17.40 13.64
CA GLU A 171 -4.53 17.38 15.06
C GLU A 171 -5.97 17.84 15.31
N ARG A 172 -6.58 18.61 14.39
CA ARG A 172 -8.00 19.02 14.52
C ARG A 172 -8.94 17.82 14.48
N LEU A 173 -8.58 16.77 13.73
CA LEU A 173 -9.38 15.56 13.59
C LEU A 173 -9.43 14.72 14.87
N ARG A 174 -8.43 14.83 15.76
CA ARG A 174 -8.38 14.03 17.00
C ARG A 174 -9.52 14.33 17.97
N SER A 175 -10.05 15.55 17.93
CA SER A 175 -11.16 15.97 18.80
C SER A 175 -12.53 15.50 18.30
N LEU A 176 -12.59 14.92 17.10
CA LEU A 176 -13.83 14.55 16.43
C LEU A 176 -14.13 13.05 16.62
N ASN A 177 -15.42 12.70 16.59
CA ASN A 177 -15.87 11.31 16.60
C ASN A 177 -15.92 10.77 15.17
N ILE A 178 -14.79 10.28 14.67
CA ILE A 178 -14.63 9.83 13.28
C ILE A 178 -14.45 8.33 13.18
N VAL A 179 -15.14 7.71 12.22
CA VAL A 179 -14.85 6.36 11.73
C VAL A 179 -14.37 6.45 10.28
N PHE A 180 -13.19 5.92 9.98
CA PHE A 180 -12.62 5.95 8.64
C PHE A 180 -12.87 4.64 7.89
N LEU A 181 -13.34 4.75 6.63
CA LEU A 181 -13.42 3.65 5.68
C LEU A 181 -12.50 3.98 4.51
N THR A 182 -11.48 3.14 4.28
CA THR A 182 -10.47 3.40 3.23
C THR A 182 -10.05 2.12 2.53
N ASN A 183 -9.84 2.21 1.21
CA ASN A 183 -9.19 1.16 0.41
C ASN A 183 -7.69 1.40 0.21
N ASP A 184 -7.17 2.55 0.62
CA ASP A 184 -5.75 2.88 0.51
C ASP A 184 -4.96 2.28 1.70
N PRO A 185 -4.02 1.35 1.46
CA PRO A 185 -3.28 0.69 2.54
C PRO A 185 -2.34 1.61 3.30
N HIS A 186 -1.76 2.61 2.64
CA HIS A 186 -0.88 3.57 3.29
C HIS A 186 -1.70 4.46 4.25
N HIS A 187 -2.83 5.00 3.78
CA HIS A 187 -3.75 5.76 4.62
C HIS A 187 -4.27 4.92 5.80
N PHE A 188 -4.68 3.68 5.54
CA PHE A 188 -5.17 2.78 6.59
C PHE A 188 -4.13 2.51 7.68
N TYR A 189 -2.88 2.26 7.28
CA TYR A 189 -1.78 2.07 8.22
C TYR A 189 -1.61 3.29 9.14
N LEU A 190 -1.52 4.49 8.57
CA LEU A 190 -1.34 5.73 9.35
C LEU A 190 -2.52 6.03 10.27
N LEU A 191 -3.76 5.78 9.82
CA LEU A 191 -4.94 5.95 10.66
C LEU A 191 -4.88 5.09 11.91
N VAL A 192 -4.52 3.81 11.76
CA VAL A 192 -4.40 2.87 12.89
C VAL A 192 -3.25 3.25 13.81
N GLU A 193 -2.08 3.60 13.26
CA GLU A 193 -0.92 4.10 14.04
C GLU A 193 -1.26 5.35 14.86
N LYS A 194 -2.11 6.24 14.33
CA LYS A 194 -2.58 7.44 15.03
C LYS A 194 -3.72 7.19 16.01
N GLY A 195 -4.21 5.95 16.09
CA GLY A 195 -5.25 5.53 17.04
C GLY A 195 -6.68 5.84 16.59
N TYR A 196 -6.91 6.11 15.30
CA TYR A 196 -8.26 6.28 14.77
C TYR A 196 -9.00 4.95 14.66
N THR A 197 -10.33 5.00 14.76
CA THR A 197 -11.18 3.87 14.38
C THR A 197 -11.25 3.83 12.85
N ALA A 198 -10.63 2.81 12.25
CA ALA A 198 -10.56 2.66 10.80
C ALA A 198 -10.88 1.23 10.36
N TYR A 199 -11.49 1.11 9.18
CA TYR A 199 -11.75 -0.18 8.53
C TYR A 199 -11.24 -0.15 7.08
N PHE A 200 -10.52 -1.21 6.72
CA PHE A 200 -9.97 -1.38 5.37
C PHE A 200 -10.95 -2.16 4.49
N ARG A 201 -11.24 -1.69 3.28
CA ARG A 201 -12.12 -2.41 2.31
C ARG A 201 -13.46 -2.81 2.91
N LYS A 202 -14.11 -1.85 3.56
CA LYS A 202 -15.43 -1.98 4.19
C LYS A 202 -16.32 -0.81 3.82
N SER A 203 -17.61 -1.08 3.70
CA SER A 203 -18.66 -0.09 3.54
C SER A 203 -19.45 0.13 4.83
N VAL A 204 -20.16 1.25 4.92
CA VAL A 204 -21.12 1.55 5.99
C VAL A 204 -22.14 0.42 6.15
N ASP A 205 -22.71 -0.05 5.03
CA ASP A 205 -23.75 -1.08 5.02
C ASP A 205 -23.27 -2.42 5.58
N GLU A 206 -22.04 -2.84 5.24
CA GLU A 206 -21.45 -4.08 5.76
C GLU A 206 -21.22 -4.03 7.27
N LEU A 207 -20.93 -2.85 7.81
CA LEU A 207 -20.57 -2.66 9.21
C LEU A 207 -21.77 -2.34 10.11
N GLY A 208 -22.90 -1.95 9.53
CA GLY A 208 -24.08 -1.53 10.29
C GLY A 208 -23.78 -0.37 11.25
N LEU A 209 -22.94 0.56 10.82
CA LEU A 209 -22.53 1.69 11.65
C LEU A 209 -23.71 2.64 11.86
N ASP A 210 -23.94 3.00 13.11
CA ASP A 210 -24.74 4.19 13.45
C ASP A 210 -23.90 5.46 13.23
N TYR A 211 -24.44 6.47 12.58
CA TYR A 211 -23.72 7.72 12.29
C TYR A 211 -24.68 8.90 12.16
N ASP A 212 -24.18 10.09 12.44
CA ASP A 212 -24.89 11.35 12.20
C ASP A 212 -24.61 11.92 10.80
N LEU A 213 -23.40 11.67 10.28
CA LEU A 213 -22.90 12.27 9.05
C LEU A 213 -22.01 11.29 8.27
N VAL A 214 -22.03 11.39 6.94
CA VAL A 214 -21.07 10.77 6.03
C VAL A 214 -20.34 11.84 5.24
N LEU A 215 -19.02 11.87 5.38
CA LEU A 215 -18.13 12.67 4.54
C LEU A 215 -17.67 11.81 3.36
N LYS A 216 -18.02 12.21 2.15
CA LYS A 216 -17.68 11.48 0.92
C LYS A 216 -17.48 12.40 -0.28
N TYR A 217 -16.88 11.88 -1.34
CA TYR A 217 -16.89 12.55 -2.63
C TYR A 217 -18.28 12.46 -3.28
N LYS A 218 -18.82 13.61 -3.67
CA LYS A 218 -20.03 13.74 -4.48
C LYS A 218 -19.80 14.82 -5.53
N ASP A 219 -20.01 14.48 -6.80
CA ASP A 219 -19.82 15.40 -7.94
C ASP A 219 -18.43 16.07 -7.97
N GLY A 220 -17.39 15.29 -7.65
CA GLY A 220 -15.99 15.76 -7.60
C GLY A 220 -15.66 16.68 -6.41
N LYS A 221 -16.54 16.80 -5.42
CA LYS A 221 -16.34 17.63 -4.23
C LYS A 221 -16.56 16.85 -2.95
N ILE A 222 -15.81 17.19 -1.91
CA ILE A 222 -16.04 16.66 -0.56
C ILE A 222 -17.36 17.23 -0.03
N THR A 223 -18.27 16.33 0.34
CA THR A 223 -19.62 16.68 0.79
C THR A 223 -19.94 15.95 2.10
N LEU A 224 -20.54 16.68 3.05
CA LEU A 224 -21.18 16.10 4.24
C LEU A 224 -22.64 15.78 3.92
N CYS A 225 -23.00 14.51 4.06
CA CYS A 225 -24.38 14.02 3.94
C CYS A 225 -24.88 13.62 5.33
N PRO A 226 -26.13 13.95 5.71
CA PRO A 226 -26.80 13.32 6.84
C PRO A 226 -27.00 11.82 6.62
#